data_AF-A0A7C1K8X8-F1
#
_entry.id   AF-A0A7C1K8X8-F1
#
_cell.length_a   1.000
_cell.length_b   1.000
_cell.length_c   1.000
_cell.angle_alpha   90.00
_cell.angle_beta   90.00
_cell.angle_gamma   90.00
#
_symmetry.space_group_name_H-M   'P 1'
#
loop_
_entity.id
_entity.type
_entity.pdbx_description
1 polymer ?
#
loop_
_entity_poly.entity_id
_entity_poly.type
_entity_poly.pdbx_seq_one_letter_code
_entity_poly.pdbx_strand_id
1 'polypeptide(L)'
;MAKVLLQVNIHTLRIANVDTGSAVAIGNNHFYDWQTFSKANNGLGRLAGDRNSLADVALRVDDPDLQDTLFPEWPTEPALRKLLE
;
A
#
# COMPACT_ATOMS: atom_id res chain seq x y z
N MET A 1 -31.52 14.73 29.36
CA MET A 1 -31.16 13.35 28.95
C MET A 1 -29.79 13.05 29.52
N ALA A 2 -29.62 11.95 30.25
CA ALA A 2 -28.34 11.59 30.85
C ALA A 2 -27.42 11.03 29.75
N LYS A 3 -26.23 11.62 29.60
CA LYS A 3 -25.18 11.12 28.72
C LYS A 3 -24.53 9.91 29.39
N VAL A 4 -24.77 8.71 28.86
CA VAL A 4 -24.05 7.51 29.30
C VAL A 4 -22.63 7.60 28.73
N LEU A 5 -21.64 7.62 29.61
CA LEU A 5 -20.22 7.58 29.25
C LEU A 5 -19.74 6.14 29.45
N LEU A 6 -19.39 5.48 28.35
CA LEU A 6 -18.76 4.16 28.37
C LEU A 6 -17.25 4.33 28.50
N GLN A 7 -16.69 3.93 29.64
CA GLN A 7 -15.25 3.88 29.85
C GLN A 7 -14.74 2.47 29.55
N VAL A 8 -13.88 2.35 28.54
CA VAL A 8 -13.20 1.10 28.19
C VAL A 8 -11.74 1.22 28.60
N ASN A 9 -11.31 0.42 29.59
CA ASN A 9 -9.92 0.39 30.03
C ASN A 9 -9.21 -0.79 29.34
N ILE A 10 -8.24 -0.48 28.48
CA ILE A 10 -7.40 -1.49 27.83
C ILE A 10 -6.12 -1.61 28.65
N HIS A 11 -5.94 -2.74 29.35
CA HIS A 11 -4.77 -2.95 30.20
C HIS A 11 -3.50 -3.23 29.38
N THR A 12 -3.62 -3.97 28.28
CA THR A 12 -2.49 -4.23 27.38
C THR A 12 -2.99 -4.41 25.96
N LEU A 13 -2.31 -3.75 25.02
CA LEU A 13 -2.45 -3.98 23.58
C LEU A 13 -1.06 -4.33 23.06
N ARG A 14 -0.87 -5.56 22.60
CA ARG A 14 0.39 -6.00 21.99
C ARG A 14 0.16 -6.22 20.50
N ILE A 15 0.77 -5.37 19.69
CA ILE A 15 0.79 -5.52 18.24
C ILE A 15 2.19 -5.95 17.86
N ALA A 16 2.30 -7.14 17.25
CA ALA A 16 3.59 -7.72 16.91
C ALA A 16 4.16 -7.13 15.62
N ASN A 17 3.32 -6.97 14.59
CA ASN A 17 3.66 -6.33 13.32
C ASN A 17 2.41 -5.68 12.73
N VAL A 18 2.61 -4.58 12.03
CA VAL A 18 1.62 -3.90 11.17
C VAL A 18 2.33 -3.69 9.84
N ASP A 19 1.72 -4.13 8.74
CA ASP A 19 2.34 -4.11 7.42
C ASP A 19 1.66 -3.09 6.50
N THR A 20 2.10 -3.04 5.25
CA THR A 20 1.75 -2.06 4.23
C THR A 20 0.24 -1.95 4.05
N GLY A 21 -0.26 -0.71 4.01
CA GLY A 21 -1.68 -0.42 3.84
C GLY A 21 -2.55 -0.66 5.08
N SER A 22 -1.95 -0.70 6.27
CA SER A 22 -2.69 -1.03 7.50
C SER A 22 -2.91 0.18 8.42
N ALA A 23 -4.00 0.15 9.17
CA ALA A 23 -4.31 1.08 10.25
C ALA A 23 -4.79 0.32 11.49
N VAL A 24 -4.38 0.76 12.67
CA VAL A 24 -4.89 0.23 13.95
C VAL A 24 -5.60 1.36 14.69
N ALA A 25 -6.90 1.18 14.92
CA ALA A 25 -7.76 2.20 15.50
C ALA A 25 -8.57 1.65 16.69
N ILE A 26 -8.70 2.45 17.74
CA ILE A 26 -9.44 2.12 18.97
C ILE A 26 -10.35 3.30 19.32
N GLY A 27 -11.60 3.02 19.67
CA GLY A 27 -12.63 4.05 19.89
C GLY A 27 -13.45 4.34 18.63
N ASN A 28 -14.09 5.50 18.56
CA ASN A 28 -14.87 5.88 17.39
C ASN A 28 -13.96 6.50 16.32
N ASN A 29 -13.72 5.75 15.24
CA ASN A 29 -12.80 6.13 14.18
C ASN A 29 -13.54 6.14 12.85
N HIS A 30 -13.31 7.18 12.06
CA HIS A 30 -13.84 7.29 10.72
C HIS A 30 -12.70 7.52 9.74
N PHE A 31 -12.52 6.56 8.85
CA PHE A 31 -11.49 6.59 7.80
C PHE A 31 -12.13 7.00 6.47
N TYR A 32 -12.69 8.21 6.43
CA TYR A 32 -13.25 8.76 5.19
C TYR A 32 -12.12 8.96 4.18
N ASP A 33 -12.38 8.53 2.94
CA ASP A 33 -11.43 8.60 1.82
C ASP A 33 -10.06 7.97 2.09
N TRP A 34 -10.01 6.99 3.00
CA TRP A 34 -8.79 6.22 3.22
C TRP A 34 -8.47 5.37 2.00
N GLN A 35 -7.28 5.59 1.44
CA GLN A 35 -6.79 4.87 0.28
C GLN A 35 -5.40 4.30 0.57
N THR A 36 -5.17 3.08 0.10
CA THR A 36 -3.87 2.40 0.23
C THR A 36 -3.50 1.81 -1.11
N PHE A 37 -2.29 2.15 -1.57
CA PHE A 37 -1.74 1.67 -2.82
C PHE A 37 -0.41 1.02 -2.54
N SER A 38 -0.14 -0.08 -3.22
CA SER A 38 1.13 -0.78 -3.12
C SER A 38 1.55 -1.28 -4.49
N LYS A 39 2.75 -0.90 -4.94
CA LYS A 39 3.44 -1.53 -6.07
C LYS A 39 4.66 -2.25 -5.51
N ALA A 40 4.79 -3.53 -5.83
CA ALA A 40 5.97 -4.31 -5.48
C ALA A 40 6.62 -4.81 -6.77
N ASN A 41 7.90 -4.47 -6.99
CA ASN A 41 8.68 -4.99 -8.09
C ASN A 41 9.75 -5.94 -7.52
N ASN A 42 9.47 -7.23 -7.59
CA ASN A 42 10.35 -8.26 -7.05
C ASN A 42 11.09 -8.95 -8.20
N GLY A 43 12.08 -8.28 -8.79
CA GLY A 43 12.80 -8.78 -9.97
C GLY A 43 13.34 -10.22 -9.87
N LEU A 44 13.80 -10.67 -8.70
CA LEU A 44 14.19 -12.07 -8.43
C LEU A 44 13.46 -12.71 -7.26
N GLY A 45 12.51 -12.02 -6.65
CA GLY A 45 11.95 -12.45 -5.37
C GLY A 45 13.00 -12.48 -4.25
N ARG A 46 12.97 -13.54 -3.43
CA ARG A 46 13.86 -13.72 -2.27
C ARG A 46 14.71 -14.98 -2.43
N LEU A 47 16.03 -14.81 -2.51
CA LEU A 47 17.02 -15.90 -2.47
C LEU A 47 17.45 -16.11 -1.02
N ALA A 48 17.32 -17.33 -0.51
CA ALA A 48 17.69 -17.68 0.87
C ALA A 48 18.29 -19.09 0.95
N GLY A 49 19.19 -19.32 1.92
CA GLY A 49 19.93 -20.58 2.09
C GLY A 49 21.38 -20.52 1.59
N ASP A 50 22.13 -21.59 1.81
CA ASP A 50 23.56 -21.69 1.46
C ASP A 50 23.76 -22.29 0.06
N ARG A 51 24.83 -21.87 -0.63
CA ARG A 51 25.20 -22.32 -2.00
C ARG A 51 24.19 -21.98 -3.11
N ASN A 52 23.45 -20.88 -2.98
CA ASN A 52 22.70 -20.32 -4.10
C ASN A 52 23.67 -19.78 -5.17
N SER A 53 23.60 -20.28 -6.40
CA SER A 53 24.34 -19.72 -7.53
C SER A 53 23.39 -19.27 -8.62
N LEU A 54 23.53 -18.02 -9.04
CA LEU A 54 22.87 -17.47 -10.21
C LEU A 54 23.94 -17.22 -11.28
N ALA A 55 23.82 -17.87 -12.43
CA ALA A 55 24.68 -17.64 -13.59
C ALA A 55 23.81 -17.12 -14.74
N ASP A 56 24.33 -16.16 -15.50
CA ASP A 56 23.71 -15.58 -16.71
C ASP A 56 22.27 -15.04 -16.53
N VAL A 57 21.97 -14.49 -15.35
CA VAL A 57 20.67 -13.88 -15.07
C VAL A 57 20.56 -12.52 -15.76
N ALA A 58 19.70 -12.44 -16.78
CA ALA A 58 19.28 -11.20 -17.41
C ALA A 58 17.82 -10.90 -17.04
N LEU A 59 17.60 -9.82 -16.29
CA LEU A 59 16.27 -9.39 -15.87
C LEU A 59 15.93 -8.11 -16.58
N ARG A 60 14.84 -8.15 -17.34
CA ARG A 60 14.28 -6.97 -18.00
C ARG A 60 12.85 -6.83 -17.50
N VAL A 61 12.60 -5.74 -16.78
CA VAL A 61 11.25 -5.30 -16.48
C VAL A 61 10.92 -4.27 -17.54
N ASP A 62 10.08 -4.65 -18.49
CA ASP A 62 9.55 -3.76 -19.51
C ASP A 62 8.20 -3.25 -18.99
N ASP A 63 8.15 -1.99 -18.57
CA ASP A 63 6.93 -1.31 -18.11
C ASP A 63 6.63 -0.17 -19.11
N PRO A 64 6.00 -0.48 -20.26
CA PRO A 64 5.85 0.46 -21.36
C PRO A 64 4.66 1.42 -21.20
N ASP A 65 3.98 1.42 -20.05
CA ASP A 65 2.96 2.43 -19.75
C ASP A 65 3.54 3.64 -18.98
N LEU A 66 2.85 4.77 -19.04
CA LEU A 66 3.23 6.00 -18.32
C LEU A 66 2.71 5.97 -16.85
N GLN A 67 2.08 4.88 -16.43
CA GLN A 67 1.20 4.81 -15.26
C GLN A 67 1.40 3.51 -14.47
N ASP A 68 2.36 3.57 -13.55
CA ASP A 68 2.77 2.43 -12.73
C ASP A 68 1.69 1.83 -11.81
N THR A 69 0.68 2.60 -11.41
CA THR A 69 -0.42 2.19 -10.50
C THR A 69 -1.66 3.07 -10.75
N LEU A 70 -2.85 2.46 -10.86
CA LEU A 70 -4.11 3.20 -11.01
C LEU A 70 -4.55 3.76 -9.64
N PHE A 71 -4.40 5.08 -9.47
CA PHE A 71 -5.09 5.83 -8.43
C PHE A 71 -6.49 6.21 -8.95
N PRO A 72 -7.55 6.21 -8.12
CA PRO A 72 -8.80 6.85 -8.48
C PRO A 72 -8.64 8.37 -8.32
N GLU A 73 -7.92 8.97 -9.25
CA GLU A 73 -8.15 10.34 -9.72
C GLU A 73 -7.62 10.37 -11.15
N TRP A 74 -8.50 10.07 -12.11
CA TRP A 74 -8.22 10.40 -13.49
C TRP A 74 -7.86 11.89 -13.55
N PRO A 75 -6.84 12.28 -14.32
CA PRO A 75 -6.57 13.69 -14.51
C PRO A 75 -7.84 14.33 -15.08
N THR A 76 -8.28 15.41 -14.46
CA THR A 76 -9.30 16.27 -15.05
C THR A 76 -8.92 16.55 -16.50
N GLU A 77 -9.93 16.57 -17.38
CA GLU A 77 -9.83 16.71 -18.85
C GLU A 77 -8.65 17.53 -19.42
N PRO A 78 -8.19 18.66 -18.83
CA PRO A 78 -7.03 19.37 -19.32
C PRO A 78 -5.73 18.55 -19.49
N ALA A 79 -5.45 17.52 -18.68
CA ALA A 79 -4.19 16.78 -18.82
C ALA A 79 -4.21 15.74 -19.96
N LEU A 80 -5.38 15.22 -20.34
CA LEU A 80 -5.52 14.25 -21.43
C LEU A 80 -5.19 14.86 -22.79
N ARG A 81 -5.47 16.15 -23.00
CA ARG A 81 -5.16 16.84 -24.27
C ARG A 81 -3.66 16.98 -24.53
N LYS A 82 -2.85 17.08 -23.48
CA LYS A 82 -1.37 17.20 -23.60
C LYS A 82 -0.66 15.89 -23.89
N LEU A 83 -1.31 14.75 -23.68
CA LEU A 83 -0.74 13.42 -23.94
C LEU A 83 -1.08 12.90 -25.34
N LEU A 84 -2.00 13.56 -26.05
CA LEU A 84 -2.43 13.22 -27.41
C LEU A 84 -1.80 14.14 -28.48
N GLU A 85 -0.93 15.07 -28.07
CA GLU A 85 -0.03 15.88 -28.92
C GLU A 85 1.38 15.28 -28.89
#